data_AF-A0A7J6VH11-F1
#
_entry.id   AF-A0A7J6VH11-F1
#
_cell.length_a   1.000
_cell.length_b   1.000
_cell.length_c   1.000
_cell.angle_alpha   90.00
_cell.angle_beta   90.00
_cell.angle_gamma   90.00
#
_symmetry.space_group_name_H-M   'P 1'
#
loop_
_entity.id
_entity.type
_entity.pdbx_description
1 polymer ?
#
loop_
_entity_poly.entity_id
_entity_poly.type
_entity_poly.pdbx_seq_one_letter_code
_entity_poly.pdbx_strand_id
1 'polypeptide(L)'
;MTELTGRDEHGAENSITDDIYYQVMPPDRHRRVRQQGRGVTPSSSNHNGAALRIEQLENELAEMRRQTQEKEEQRKQEFDQLTRSFEVQIEKMQRNFDEQSKTMEERILQTLIQRTANLHHIGQITVSIHFKTFVY
;
A
#
# COMPACT_ATOMS: atom_id res chain seq x y z
N MET A 1 -32.12 54.55 -8.60
CA MET A 1 -30.98 53.87 -7.95
C MET A 1 -31.47 53.39 -6.61
N THR A 2 -31.29 52.11 -6.29
CA THR A 2 -31.81 51.51 -5.06
C THR A 2 -30.72 51.64 -4.00
N GLU A 3 -30.96 52.45 -2.97
CA GLU A 3 -30.05 52.63 -1.84
C GLU A 3 -30.04 51.37 -0.98
N LEU A 4 -28.85 50.81 -0.70
CA LEU A 4 -28.66 49.66 0.18
C LEU A 4 -28.69 50.16 1.63
N THR A 5 -29.87 50.10 2.25
CA THR A 5 -30.04 50.37 3.68
C THR A 5 -29.54 49.17 4.50
N GLY A 6 -28.47 49.35 5.27
CA GLY A 6 -28.04 48.40 6.30
C GLY A 6 -28.82 48.65 7.59
N ARG A 7 -29.48 47.61 8.13
CA ARG A 7 -30.30 47.66 9.35
C ARG A 7 -29.50 47.11 10.53
N ASP A 8 -29.49 47.82 11.66
CA ASP A 8 -28.85 47.36 12.89
C ASP A 8 -29.76 46.43 13.72
N GLU A 9 -29.21 45.85 14.78
CA GLU A 9 -29.86 44.84 15.64
C GLU A 9 -31.01 45.40 16.49
N HIS A 10 -31.23 46.73 16.47
CA HIS A 10 -32.34 47.42 17.12
C HIS A 10 -33.31 48.09 16.15
N GLY A 11 -33.14 47.86 14.84
CA GLY A 11 -34.13 48.20 13.82
C GLY A 11 -34.20 49.69 13.45
N ALA A 12 -33.17 50.48 13.73
CA ALA A 12 -33.09 51.87 13.29
C ALA A 12 -32.39 51.95 11.92
N GLU A 13 -32.99 52.69 10.99
CA GLU A 13 -32.42 52.97 9.67
C GLU A 13 -31.45 54.16 9.79
N ASN A 14 -30.15 53.88 9.83
CA ASN A 14 -29.13 54.91 9.80
C ASN A 14 -28.55 55.00 8.39
N SER A 15 -28.64 56.18 7.76
CA SER A 15 -27.92 56.46 6.51
C SER A 15 -26.42 56.37 6.82
N ILE A 16 -25.69 55.50 6.12
CA ILE A 16 -24.24 55.41 6.24
C ILE A 16 -23.66 56.76 5.79
N THR A 17 -23.33 57.62 6.75
CA THR A 17 -22.63 58.89 6.48
C THR A 17 -21.18 58.60 6.10
N ASP A 18 -20.67 59.42 5.18
CA ASP A 18 -19.33 59.32 4.56
C ASP A 18 -18.16 59.19 5.56
N ASP A 19 -18.38 59.49 6.84
CA ASP A 19 -17.40 59.42 7.91
C ASP A 19 -16.86 57.99 8.14
N ILE A 20 -17.66 56.95 7.90
CA ILE A 20 -17.20 55.55 8.04
C ILE A 20 -16.22 55.19 6.91
N TYR A 21 -16.40 55.74 5.71
CA TYR A 21 -15.56 55.42 4.55
C TYR A 21 -14.09 55.80 4.77
N TYR A 22 -13.85 56.93 5.44
CA TYR A 22 -12.50 57.42 5.76
C TYR A 22 -11.83 56.68 6.93
N GLN A 23 -12.62 56.00 7.78
CA GLN A 23 -12.08 55.28 8.93
C GLN A 23 -11.48 53.92 8.55
N VAL A 24 -11.94 53.31 7.45
CA VAL A 24 -11.44 51.99 6.98
C VAL A 24 -10.34 52.12 5.91
N MET A 25 -10.21 53.29 5.27
CA MET A 25 -9.26 53.54 4.19
C MET A 25 -8.33 54.72 4.53
N PRO A 26 -7.04 54.50 4.82
CA PRO A 26 -6.11 55.61 5.04
C PRO A 26 -5.93 56.45 3.75
N PRO A 27 -5.59 57.76 3.88
CA PRO A 27 -5.53 58.72 2.77
C PRO A 27 -4.68 58.27 1.56
N ASP A 28 -3.62 57.48 1.79
CA ASP A 28 -2.69 57.02 0.77
C ASP A 28 -3.27 56.05 -0.26
N ARG A 29 -4.45 55.48 -0.02
CA ARG A 29 -5.12 54.59 -1.00
C ARG A 29 -6.13 55.29 -1.90
N HIS A 30 -6.37 56.59 -1.73
CA HIS A 30 -7.40 57.33 -2.47
C HIS A 30 -7.00 57.80 -3.88
N ARG A 31 -5.75 57.57 -4.33
CA ARG A 31 -5.25 58.09 -5.62
C ARG A 31 -4.89 57.03 -6.66
N ARG A 32 -5.76 56.02 -6.84
CA ARG A 32 -5.76 55.23 -8.08
C ARG A 32 -7.09 55.37 -8.83
N VAL A 33 -7.52 56.61 -9.00
CA VAL A 33 -8.51 56.97 -10.02
C VAL A 33 -7.81 56.92 -11.38
N ARG A 34 -8.36 56.08 -12.26
CA ARG A 34 -7.89 55.79 -13.62
C ARG A 34 -7.66 57.08 -14.43
N GLN A 35 -6.42 57.37 -14.79
CA GLN A 35 -6.15 58.19 -15.96
C GLN A 35 -5.95 57.27 -17.17
N GLN A 36 -6.76 57.51 -18.20
CA GLN A 36 -6.44 57.11 -19.56
C GLN A 36 -5.10 57.75 -19.93
N GLY A 37 -4.16 56.93 -20.38
CA GLY A 37 -2.83 57.38 -20.79
C GLY A 37 -1.88 56.20 -20.80
N ARG A 38 -1.67 55.61 -22.00
CA ARG A 38 -0.69 54.55 -22.30
C ARG A 38 -0.32 53.69 -21.08
N GLY A 39 -1.28 52.91 -20.59
CA GLY A 39 -0.90 51.70 -19.86
C GLY A 39 -0.02 50.88 -20.80
N VAL A 40 1.07 50.33 -20.27
CA VAL A 40 1.84 49.31 -20.98
C VAL A 40 0.81 48.30 -21.46
N THR A 41 0.56 48.25 -22.78
CA THR A 41 -0.02 47.05 -23.38
C THR A 41 0.81 45.91 -22.79
N PRO A 42 0.22 44.89 -22.13
CA PRO A 42 1.00 43.73 -21.77
C PRO A 42 1.62 43.26 -23.07
N SER A 43 2.92 43.52 -23.21
CA SER A 43 3.64 43.28 -24.44
C SER A 43 3.50 41.79 -24.66
N SER A 44 2.95 41.40 -25.81
CA SER A 44 2.80 40.01 -26.24
C SER A 44 4.17 39.41 -26.58
N SER A 45 5.15 39.55 -25.69
CA SER A 45 6.55 39.25 -25.95
C SER A 45 7.16 38.49 -24.78
N ASN A 46 6.55 37.36 -24.43
CA ASN A 46 7.28 36.25 -23.81
C ASN A 46 6.72 34.87 -24.19
N HIS A 47 6.11 34.74 -25.37
CA HIS A 47 5.70 33.43 -25.89
C HIS A 47 6.88 32.45 -25.99
N ASN A 48 8.08 32.94 -26.29
CA ASN A 48 9.26 32.09 -26.42
C ASN A 48 9.75 31.55 -25.06
N GLY A 49 9.67 32.34 -23.99
CA GLY A 49 10.05 31.89 -22.64
C GLY A 49 9.02 30.95 -22.01
N ALA A 50 7.74 31.18 -22.27
CA ALA A 50 6.67 30.28 -21.83
C ALA A 50 6.70 28.94 -22.60
N ALA A 51 6.94 28.97 -23.91
CA ALA A 51 7.09 27.75 -24.72
C ALA A 51 8.30 26.90 -24.28
N LEU A 52 9.47 27.51 -24.07
CA LEU A 52 10.64 26.82 -23.54
C LEU A 52 10.40 26.23 -22.15
N ARG A 53 9.63 26.92 -21.30
CA ARG A 53 9.30 26.41 -19.96
C ARG A 53 8.31 25.24 -20.03
N ILE A 54 7.35 25.28 -20.94
CA ILE A 54 6.41 24.17 -21.18
C ILE A 54 7.17 22.95 -21.70
N GLU A 55 8.06 23.12 -22.68
CA GLU A 55 8.88 22.04 -23.23
C GLU A 55 9.76 21.38 -22.15
N GLN A 56 10.37 22.19 -21.27
CA GLN A 56 11.13 21.66 -20.11
C GLN A 56 10.24 20.83 -19.17
N LEU A 57 9.05 21.33 -18.84
CA LEU A 57 8.12 20.61 -17.95
C LEU A 57 7.59 19.32 -18.59
N GLU A 58 7.35 19.33 -19.90
CA GLU A 58 6.94 18.13 -20.66
C GLU A 58 8.03 17.06 -20.67
N ASN A 59 9.29 17.47 -20.84
CA ASN A 59 10.45 16.58 -20.75
C ASN A 59 10.64 16.01 -19.33
N GLU A 60 10.53 16.86 -18.29
CA GLU A 60 10.58 16.41 -16.89
C GLU A 60 9.45 15.41 -16.58
N LEU A 61 8.23 15.66 -17.08
CA LEU A 61 7.09 14.75 -16.93
C LEU A 61 7.31 13.41 -17.64
N ALA A 62 7.87 13.44 -18.85
CA ALA A 62 8.19 12.23 -19.60
C ALA A 62 9.24 11.39 -18.87
N GLU A 63 10.28 12.04 -18.33
CA GLU A 63 11.33 11.36 -17.57
C GLU A 63 10.79 10.79 -16.26
N MET A 64 9.97 11.54 -15.52
CA MET A 64 9.33 11.06 -14.30
C MET A 64 8.43 9.86 -14.56
N ARG A 65 7.67 9.86 -15.67
CA ARG A 65 6.85 8.70 -16.08
C ARG A 65 7.72 7.49 -16.39
N ARG A 66 8.82 7.67 -17.13
CA ARG A 66 9.76 6.58 -17.45
C ARG A 66 10.36 5.97 -16.18
N GLN A 67 10.87 6.82 -15.27
CA GLN A 67 11.42 6.37 -13.99
C GLN A 67 10.38 5.65 -13.13
N THR A 68 9.13 6.12 -13.14
CA THR A 68 8.04 5.48 -12.42
C THR A 68 7.76 4.09 -12.97
N GLN A 69 7.71 3.96 -14.29
CA GLN A 69 7.49 2.68 -14.96
C GLN A 69 8.65 1.70 -14.71
N GLU A 70 9.90 2.16 -14.82
CA GLU A 70 11.08 1.34 -14.52
C GLU A 70 11.06 0.82 -13.07
N LYS A 71 10.69 1.66 -12.10
CA LYS A 71 10.54 1.26 -10.70
C LYS A 71 9.39 0.28 -10.48
N GLU A 72 8.29 0.43 -11.21
CA GLU A 72 7.17 -0.52 -11.15
C GLU A 72 7.57 -1.88 -11.71
N GLU A 73 8.28 -1.91 -12.84
CA GLU A 73 8.81 -3.13 -13.44
C GLU A 73 9.84 -3.81 -12.52
N GLN A 74 10.72 -3.05 -11.88
CA GLN A 74 11.66 -3.58 -10.88
C GLN A 74 10.92 -4.21 -9.69
N ARG A 75 9.95 -3.51 -9.10
CA ARG A 75 9.16 -4.06 -7.99
C ARG A 75 8.39 -5.31 -8.40
N LYS A 76 7.88 -5.35 -9.63
CA LYS A 76 7.21 -6.55 -10.17
C LYS A 76 8.19 -7.72 -10.29
N GLN A 77 9.39 -7.49 -10.79
CA GLN A 77 10.43 -8.53 -10.86
C GLN A 77 10.86 -9.02 -9.48
N GLU A 78 11.03 -8.13 -8.51
CA GLU A 78 11.33 -8.50 -7.12
C GLU A 78 10.22 -9.35 -6.51
N PHE A 79 8.96 -8.96 -6.73
CA PHE A 79 7.80 -9.70 -6.25
C PHE A 79 7.71 -11.09 -6.89
N ASP A 80 7.94 -11.19 -8.19
CA ASP A 80 7.94 -12.48 -8.91
C ASP A 80 9.06 -13.39 -8.42
N GLN A 81 10.27 -12.85 -8.17
CA GLN A 81 11.38 -13.61 -7.59
C GLN A 81 11.06 -14.08 -6.18
N LEU A 82 10.50 -13.20 -5.34
CA LEU A 82 10.11 -13.54 -3.98
C LEU A 82 9.05 -14.65 -3.98
N THR A 83 8.03 -14.53 -4.83
CA THR A 83 6.96 -15.53 -4.97
C THR A 83 7.54 -16.90 -5.35
N ARG A 84 8.39 -16.97 -6.38
CA ARG A 84 9.07 -18.22 -6.75
C ARG A 84 9.90 -18.80 -5.62
N SER A 85 10.60 -17.94 -4.87
CA SER A 85 11.42 -18.40 -3.74
C SER A 85 10.56 -19.02 -2.62
N PHE A 86 9.38 -18.46 -2.36
CA PHE A 86 8.43 -18.99 -1.40
C PHE A 86 7.81 -20.30 -1.86
N GLU A 87 7.41 -20.41 -3.14
CA GLU A 87 6.90 -21.66 -3.71
C GLU A 87 7.90 -22.81 -3.54
N VAL A 88 9.17 -22.57 -3.86
CA VAL A 88 10.23 -23.58 -3.68
C VAL A 88 10.42 -23.95 -2.21
N GLN A 89 10.34 -22.98 -1.29
CA GLN A 89 10.45 -23.26 0.15
C GLN A 89 9.27 -24.09 0.66
N ILE A 90 8.05 -23.77 0.26
CA ILE A 90 6.84 -24.51 0.63
C ILE A 90 6.93 -25.94 0.10
N GLU A 91 7.31 -26.11 -1.17
CA GLU A 91 7.46 -27.44 -1.77
C GLU A 91 8.52 -28.27 -1.03
N LYS A 92 9.66 -27.68 -0.69
CA LYS A 92 10.70 -28.35 0.09
C LYS A 92 10.20 -28.73 1.48
N MET A 93 9.47 -27.86 2.15
CA MET A 93 8.89 -28.12 3.47
C MET A 93 7.89 -29.28 3.41
N GLN A 94 7.06 -29.31 2.38
CA GLN A 94 6.06 -30.34 2.17
C GLN A 94 6.71 -31.70 1.89
N ARG A 95 7.72 -31.75 1.01
CA ARG A 95 8.49 -32.98 0.77
C ARG A 95 9.15 -33.50 2.04
N ASN A 96 9.75 -32.62 2.85
CA ASN A 96 10.35 -33.00 4.13
C ASN A 96 9.31 -33.56 5.10
N PHE A 97 8.14 -32.94 5.18
CA PHE A 97 7.05 -33.42 6.03
C PHE A 97 6.56 -34.80 5.60
N ASP A 98 6.36 -35.01 4.29
CA ASP A 98 5.95 -36.30 3.74
C ASP A 98 6.99 -37.40 4.01
N GLU A 99 8.28 -37.08 3.86
CA GLU A 99 9.37 -38.01 4.14
C GLU A 99 9.45 -38.38 5.64
N GLN A 100 9.28 -37.40 6.53
CA GLN A 100 9.19 -37.65 7.97
C GLN A 100 7.97 -38.50 8.32
N SER A 101 6.81 -38.24 7.71
CA SER A 101 5.60 -39.03 7.93
C SER A 101 5.81 -40.49 7.52
N LYS A 102 6.35 -40.73 6.33
CA LYS A 102 6.68 -42.09 5.86
C LYS A 102 7.65 -42.80 6.80
N THR A 103 8.71 -42.12 7.20
CA THR A 103 9.70 -42.68 8.14
C THR A 103 9.06 -43.07 9.48
N MET A 104 8.12 -42.25 9.96
CA MET A 104 7.39 -42.53 11.20
C MET A 104 6.45 -43.74 11.03
N GLU A 105 5.70 -43.81 9.93
CA GLU A 105 4.83 -44.94 9.60
C GLU A 105 5.62 -46.26 9.51
N GLU A 106 6.77 -46.24 8.84
CA GLU A 106 7.66 -47.41 8.75
C GLU A 106 8.14 -47.87 10.12
N ARG A 107 8.54 -46.94 11.00
CA ARG A 107 8.95 -47.26 12.38
C ARG A 107 7.80 -47.87 13.20
N ILE A 108 6.58 -47.34 13.04
CA ILE A 108 5.39 -47.88 13.70
C ILE A 108 5.13 -49.31 13.22
N LEU A 109 5.13 -49.53 11.90
CA LEU A 109 4.92 -50.85 11.30
C LEU A 109 5.99 -51.85 11.76
N GLN A 110 7.26 -51.46 11.74
CA GLN A 110 8.36 -52.31 12.20
C GLN A 110 8.17 -52.72 13.68
N THR A 111 7.76 -51.77 14.53
CA THR A 111 7.49 -52.03 15.94
C THR A 111 6.31 -53.01 16.12
N LEU A 112 5.25 -52.87 15.32
CA LEU A 112 4.09 -53.78 15.35
C LEU A 112 4.47 -55.20 14.90
N ILE A 113 5.27 -55.32 13.83
CA ILE A 113 5.78 -56.61 13.36
C ILE A 113 6.64 -57.27 14.44
N GLN A 114 7.52 -56.52 15.09
CA GLN A 114 8.37 -57.06 16.15
C GLN A 114 7.57 -57.51 17.38
N ARG A 115 6.55 -56.73 17.79
CA ARG A 115 5.65 -57.11 18.89
C ARG A 115 4.84 -58.36 18.57
N THR A 116 4.31 -58.48 17.35
CA THR A 116 3.53 -59.66 16.93
C THR A 116 4.40 -60.91 16.85
N ALA A 117 5.62 -60.81 16.32
CA ALA A 117 6.59 -61.91 16.32
C ALA A 117 6.95 -62.38 17.74
N ASN A 118 7.18 -61.44 18.66
CA ASN A 118 7.46 -61.75 20.07
C ASN A 118 6.27 -62.46 20.75
N LEU A 119 5.03 -61.98 20.54
CA LEU A 119 3.83 -62.62 21.07
C LEU A 119 3.65 -64.04 20.53
N HIS A 120 3.89 -64.24 19.23
CA HIS A 120 3.83 -65.56 18.62
C HIS A 120 4.88 -66.52 19.23
N HIS A 121 6.11 -66.05 19.43
CA HIS A 121 7.16 -66.83 20.06
C HIS A 121 6.82 -67.22 21.51
N ILE A 122 6.29 -66.28 22.30
CA ILE A 122 5.83 -66.55 23.67
C ILE A 122 4.70 -67.58 23.66
N GLY A 123 3.70 -67.42 22.79
CA GLY A 123 2.59 -68.37 22.67
C GLY A 123 3.05 -69.80 22.34
N GLN A 124 4.02 -69.94 21.44
CA GLN A 124 4.61 -71.25 21.10
C GLN A 124 5.34 -71.90 22.30
N ILE A 125 6.05 -71.11 23.10
CA ILE A 125 6.71 -71.59 24.32
C ILE A 125 5.67 -72.06 25.33
N THR A 126 4.63 -71.26 25.59
CA THR A 126 3.58 -71.59 26.57
C THR A 126 2.84 -72.87 26.19
N VAL A 127 2.48 -73.04 24.92
CA VAL A 127 1.85 -74.28 24.42
C VAL A 127 2.78 -75.48 24.58
N SER A 128 4.08 -75.32 24.24
CA SER A 128 5.07 -76.40 24.39
C SER A 128 5.29 -76.81 25.84
N ILE A 129 5.29 -75.85 26.78
CA ILE A 129 5.40 -76.14 28.22
C ILE A 129 4.18 -76.90 28.70
N HIS A 130 2.97 -76.44 28.35
CA HIS A 130 1.72 -77.13 28.73
C HIS A 130 1.62 -78.54 28.16
N PHE A 131 2.10 -78.76 26.93
CA PHE A 131 2.09 -80.10 26.35
C PHE A 131 3.10 -81.04 27.04
N LYS A 132 4.27 -80.54 27.45
CA LYS A 132 5.26 -81.34 28.19
C LYS A 132 4.81 -81.68 29.62
N THR A 133 4.08 -80.80 30.29
CA THR A 133 3.57 -81.06 31.65
C THR A 133 2.32 -81.95 31.69
N PHE A 134 1.60 -82.12 30.58
CA PHE A 134 0.41 -82.97 30.51
C PHE A 134 0.69 -84.41 30.04
N VAL A 135 1.87 -84.67 29.45
CA VAL A 135 2.26 -85.97 28.87
C VAL A 135 3.15 -86.80 29.84
N TYR A 136 3.43 -86.28 31.03
CA TYR A 136 4.05 -87.01 32.16
C TYR A 136 3.08 -87.06 33.34
#